data_AF-A0A662SBX0-F1
#
_entry.id   AF-A0A662SBX0-F1
#
_cell.length_a   1.000
_cell.length_b   1.000
_cell.length_c   1.000
_cell.angle_alpha   90.00
_cell.angle_beta   90.00
_cell.angle_gamma   90.00
#
_symmetry.space_group_name_H-M   'P 1'
#
loop_
_entity.id
_entity.type
_entity.pdbx_description
1 polymer ?
#
loop_
_entity_poly.entity_id
_entity_poly.type
_entity_poly.pdbx_seq_one_letter_code
_entity_poly.pdbx_strand_id
1 'polypeptide(L)'
;MASKEVFQMNRKLVVKRPITVESFKIEKVRSKEGGVVEPFEGMYALRQEDIVEVTASRAKQLLTTSPETFSLKGREEIWEFLDETLVEDETGEIELSELWKAYQDWAQKQGKPPMSKEDFQREIEGLFEVVQSEGKTYLRGLRFKGEK
;
A
#
# COMPACT_ATOMS: atom_id res chain seq x y z
N MET A 1 2.49 22.45 -20.77
CA MET A 1 1.35 21.69 -20.20
C MET A 1 1.94 20.79 -19.14
N ALA A 2 1.75 21.11 -17.86
CA ALA A 2 2.22 20.25 -16.78
C ALA A 2 1.37 18.97 -16.81
N SER A 3 2.02 17.83 -17.04
CA SER A 3 1.41 16.52 -16.77
C SER A 3 0.87 16.59 -15.35
N LYS A 4 -0.44 16.35 -15.17
CA LYS A 4 -0.96 16.06 -13.84
C LYS A 4 -0.28 14.78 -13.42
N GLU A 5 0.77 14.87 -12.62
CA GLU A 5 1.26 13.73 -11.86
C GLU A 5 0.09 13.27 -11.01
N VAL A 6 -0.58 12.23 -11.49
CA VAL A 6 -1.50 11.47 -10.66
C VAL A 6 -0.57 10.79 -9.67
N PHE A 7 -0.42 11.36 -8.47
CA PHE A 7 0.23 10.68 -7.36
C PHE A 7 -0.57 9.40 -7.11
N GLN A 8 -0.10 8.30 -7.69
CA GLN A 8 -0.61 6.97 -7.43
C GLN A 8 0.13 6.42 -6.23
N MET A 9 -0.64 5.86 -5.31
CA MET A 9 -0.10 5.30 -4.09
C MET A 9 0.84 4.13 -4.41
N ASN A 10 1.98 4.09 -3.74
CA ASN A 10 2.91 3.00 -3.89
C ASN A 10 2.27 1.68 -3.45
N ARG A 11 2.50 0.63 -4.24
CA ARG A 11 2.04 -0.71 -3.95
C ARG A 11 3.04 -1.43 -3.08
N LYS A 12 2.52 -2.27 -2.18
CA LYS A 12 3.32 -3.17 -1.37
C LYS A 12 3.29 -4.55 -2.01
N LEU A 13 4.46 -5.10 -2.31
CA LEU A 13 4.59 -6.49 -2.75
C LEU A 13 5.31 -7.29 -1.66
N VAL A 14 4.82 -8.50 -1.41
CA VAL A 14 5.50 -9.50 -0.57
C VAL A 14 6.43 -10.33 -1.45
N VAL A 15 7.67 -10.49 -0.99
CA VAL A 15 8.67 -11.36 -1.61
C VAL A 15 8.37 -12.81 -1.22
N LYS A 16 8.08 -13.66 -2.21
CA LYS A 16 7.81 -15.09 -2.03
C LYS A 16 9.05 -15.95 -2.14
N ARG A 17 10.05 -15.48 -2.90
CA ARG A 17 11.32 -16.17 -3.12
C ARG A 17 12.47 -15.17 -3.00
N PRO A 18 13.57 -15.51 -2.30
CA PRO A 18 14.72 -14.62 -2.19
C PRO A 18 15.27 -14.22 -3.56
N ILE A 19 15.63 -12.95 -3.71
CA ILE A 19 16.16 -12.39 -4.97
C ILE A 19 17.06 -11.19 -4.69
N THR A 20 18.02 -10.93 -5.58
CA THR A 20 18.79 -9.68 -5.59
C THR A 20 18.27 -8.78 -6.71
N VAL A 21 17.94 -7.53 -6.39
CA VAL A 21 17.35 -6.57 -7.34
C VAL A 21 17.97 -5.19 -7.20
N GLU A 22 18.02 -4.43 -8.30
CA GLU A 22 18.57 -3.08 -8.33
C GLU A 22 17.69 -2.09 -7.53
N SER A 23 18.33 -1.22 -6.75
CA SER A 23 17.64 -0.31 -5.83
C SER A 23 16.79 0.73 -6.54
N PHE A 24 17.20 1.23 -7.71
CA PHE A 24 16.42 2.22 -8.47
C PHE A 24 15.04 1.73 -8.93
N LYS A 25 14.76 0.43 -8.80
CA LYS A 25 13.46 -0.17 -9.11
C LYS A 25 12.51 -0.20 -7.91
N ILE A 26 12.96 0.21 -6.73
CA ILE A 26 12.26 0.08 -5.46
C ILE A 26 12.31 1.39 -4.70
N GLU A 27 11.16 1.84 -4.19
CA GLU A 27 11.06 3.05 -3.38
C GLU A 27 11.52 2.80 -1.93
N LYS A 28 11.08 1.67 -1.36
CA LYS A 28 11.41 1.29 0.01
C LYS A 28 11.33 -0.22 0.22
N VAL A 29 12.16 -0.74 1.12
CA VAL A 29 12.10 -2.15 1.55
C VAL A 29 11.95 -2.21 3.06
N ARG A 30 11.01 -3.03 3.52
CA ARG A 30 10.87 -3.41 4.93
C ARG A 30 11.06 -4.90 5.08
N SER A 31 11.81 -5.31 6.08
CA SER A 31 11.99 -6.71 6.39
C SER A 31 10.69 -7.32 6.92
N LYS A 32 10.59 -8.64 6.95
CA LYS A 32 9.51 -9.36 7.64
C LYS A 32 9.31 -8.86 9.08
N GLU A 33 10.40 -8.52 9.76
CA GLU A 33 10.41 -8.01 11.14
C GLU A 33 10.03 -6.52 11.25
N GLY A 34 9.79 -5.83 10.13
CA GLY A 34 9.39 -4.42 10.06
C GLY A 34 10.56 -3.43 9.99
N GLY A 35 11.81 -3.91 10.06
CA GLY A 35 13.01 -3.08 9.95
C GLY A 35 13.20 -2.53 8.54
N VAL A 36 13.77 -1.33 8.41
CA VAL A 36 14.17 -0.80 7.10
C VAL A 36 15.35 -1.60 6.59
N VAL A 37 15.26 -2.07 5.35
CA VAL A 37 16.39 -2.72 4.66
C VAL A 37 17.02 -1.67 3.77
N GLU A 38 18.32 -1.45 3.93
CA GLU A 38 19.11 -0.54 3.10
C GLU A 38 19.76 -1.31 1.94
N PRO A 39 19.91 -0.70 0.76
CA PRO A 39 20.60 -1.32 -0.33
C PRO A 39 22.11 -1.32 -0.07
N PHE A 40 22.79 -2.36 -0.54
CA PHE A 40 24.26 -2.44 -0.55
C PHE A 40 24.74 -2.38 -1.99
N GLU A 41 25.65 -1.44 -2.29
CA GLU A 41 26.20 -1.23 -3.65
C GLU A 41 25.11 -1.09 -4.73
N GLY A 42 24.01 -0.40 -4.41
CA GLY A 42 22.90 -0.19 -5.35
C GLY A 42 21.98 -1.39 -5.55
N MET A 43 22.08 -2.42 -4.70
CA MET A 43 21.28 -3.64 -4.79
C MET A 43 20.58 -3.94 -3.45
N TYR A 44 19.37 -4.48 -3.53
CA TYR A 44 18.68 -5.09 -2.40
C TYR A 44 18.83 -6.61 -2.47
N ALA A 45 19.28 -7.22 -1.37
CA ALA A 45 19.18 -8.66 -1.15
C ALA A 45 17.87 -8.97 -0.42
N LEU A 46 16.81 -9.18 -1.19
CA LEU A 46 15.47 -9.41 -0.68
C LEU A 46 15.31 -10.84 -0.19
N ARG A 47 14.81 -10.99 1.03
CA ARG A 47 14.49 -12.28 1.66
C ARG A 47 13.01 -12.56 1.50
N GLN A 48 12.64 -13.83 1.69
CA GLN A 48 11.24 -14.20 1.73
C GLN A 48 10.51 -13.43 2.84
N GLU A 49 9.29 -13.00 2.54
CA GLU A 49 8.40 -12.16 3.37
C GLU A 49 8.85 -10.71 3.57
N ASP A 50 9.97 -10.28 2.99
CA ASP A 50 10.26 -8.85 2.89
C ASP A 50 9.17 -8.17 2.05
N ILE A 51 8.88 -6.91 2.39
CA ILE A 51 7.89 -6.07 1.73
C ILE A 51 8.62 -5.01 0.94
N VAL A 52 8.34 -4.94 -0.35
CA VAL A 52 8.85 -3.89 -1.24
C VAL A 52 7.75 -2.92 -1.59
N GLU A 53 8.03 -1.63 -1.46
CA GLU A 53 7.19 -0.53 -1.91
C GLU A 53 7.67 -0.08 -3.29
N VAL A 54 6.77 -0.08 -4.26
CA VAL A 54 7.05 0.26 -5.66
C VAL A 54 5.88 1.03 -6.24
N THR A 55 6.13 1.85 -7.27
CA THR A 55 5.04 2.51 -8.00
C THR A 55 4.04 1.50 -8.57
N ALA A 56 2.78 1.90 -8.79
CA ALA A 56 1.75 1.00 -9.31
C ALA A 56 2.11 0.39 -10.67
N SER A 57 2.75 1.16 -11.55
CA SER A 57 3.24 0.67 -12.85
C SER A 57 4.31 -0.42 -12.69
N ARG A 58 5.25 -0.23 -11.75
CA ARG A 58 6.30 -1.20 -11.44
C ARG A 58 5.72 -2.45 -10.79
N ALA A 59 4.74 -2.30 -9.90
CA ALA A 59 4.03 -3.42 -9.27
C ALA A 59 3.42 -4.34 -10.33
N LYS A 60 2.68 -3.75 -11.28
CA LYS A 60 2.08 -4.49 -12.40
C LYS A 60 3.13 -5.23 -13.22
N GLN A 61 4.27 -4.58 -13.52
CA GLN A 61 5.37 -5.22 -14.23
C GLN A 61 5.91 -6.42 -13.46
N LEU A 62 6.29 -6.26 -12.19
CA LEU A 62 6.90 -7.32 -11.37
C LEU A 62 5.95 -8.50 -11.16
N LEU A 63 4.67 -8.23 -10.93
CA LEU A 63 3.65 -9.28 -10.80
C LEU A 63 3.41 -10.05 -12.11
N THR A 64 3.67 -9.43 -13.27
CA THR A 64 3.55 -10.09 -14.57
C THR A 64 4.82 -10.86 -14.94
N THR A 65 5.99 -10.28 -14.71
CA THR A 65 7.27 -10.85 -15.16
C THR A 65 7.89 -11.82 -14.17
N SER A 66 7.55 -11.71 -12.88
CA SER A 66 8.12 -12.53 -11.80
C SER A 66 7.05 -12.92 -10.77
N PRO A 67 5.91 -13.50 -11.21
CA PRO A 67 4.80 -13.88 -10.33
C PRO A 67 5.19 -14.94 -9.32
N GLU A 68 6.23 -15.74 -9.54
CA GLU A 68 6.76 -16.69 -8.56
C GLU A 68 7.55 -16.02 -7.44
N THR A 69 8.05 -14.80 -7.68
CA THR A 69 8.90 -14.05 -6.77
C THR A 69 8.12 -13.02 -5.96
N PHE A 70 7.10 -12.39 -6.55
CA PHE A 70 6.31 -11.35 -5.88
C PHE A 70 4.82 -11.70 -5.81
N SER A 71 4.16 -11.19 -4.79
CA SER A 71 2.69 -11.14 -4.70
C SER A 71 2.25 -9.79 -4.17
N LEU A 72 1.10 -9.30 -4.62
CA LEU A 72 0.51 -8.09 -4.07
C LEU A 72 0.19 -8.30 -2.59
N LYS A 73 0.63 -7.37 -1.74
CA LYS A 73 0.18 -7.29 -0.36
C LYS A 73 -1.13 -6.54 -0.34
N GLY A 74 -2.14 -7.09 0.32
CA GLY A 74 -3.50 -6.55 0.27
C GLY A 74 -4.29 -7.03 -0.96
N ARG A 75 -5.62 -6.96 -0.87
CA ARG A 75 -6.51 -7.30 -1.99
C ARG A 75 -6.54 -6.20 -3.06
N GLU A 76 -6.70 -6.58 -4.32
CA GLU A 76 -6.76 -5.64 -5.45
C GLU A 76 -7.89 -4.60 -5.28
N GLU A 77 -9.06 -5.03 -4.80
CA GLU A 77 -10.20 -4.14 -4.52
C GLU A 77 -9.88 -3.02 -3.51
N ILE A 78 -9.00 -3.29 -2.55
CA ILE A 78 -8.58 -2.31 -1.55
C ILE A 78 -7.70 -1.26 -2.23
N TRP A 79 -6.78 -1.70 -3.09
CA TRP A 79 -5.95 -0.78 -3.86
C TRP A 79 -6.75 0.07 -4.85
N GLU A 80 -7.78 -0.50 -5.51
CA GLU A 80 -8.70 0.26 -6.36
C GLU A 80 -9.41 1.37 -5.57
N PHE A 81 -9.99 1.01 -4.41
CA PHE A 81 -10.62 1.97 -3.50
C PHE A 81 -9.68 3.10 -3.10
N LEU A 82 -8.47 2.75 -2.61
CA LEU A 82 -7.54 3.74 -2.11
C LEU A 82 -7.04 4.65 -3.24
N ASP A 83 -6.76 4.09 -4.42
CA ASP A 83 -6.38 4.86 -5.60
C ASP A 83 -7.45 5.85 -6.04
N GLU A 84 -8.74 5.56 -5.82
CA GLU A 84 -9.83 6.46 -6.20
C GLU A 84 -10.09 7.52 -5.15
N THR A 85 -9.88 7.21 -3.87
CA THR A 85 -10.36 8.03 -2.75
C THR A 85 -9.27 8.77 -1.99
N LEU A 86 -8.03 8.29 -2.00
CA LEU A 86 -6.94 8.79 -1.17
C LEU A 86 -5.74 9.29 -1.99
N VAL A 87 -4.86 10.03 -1.32
CA VAL A 87 -3.49 10.35 -1.77
C VAL A 87 -2.51 10.15 -0.62
N GLU A 88 -1.26 9.86 -0.97
CA GLU A 88 -0.18 9.83 0.02
C GLU A 88 0.09 11.24 0.56
N ASP A 89 0.24 11.35 1.87
CA ASP A 89 0.61 12.56 2.58
C ASP A 89 1.36 12.19 3.85
N GLU A 90 2.66 12.51 3.93
CA GLU A 90 3.53 12.14 5.07
C GLU A 90 3.00 12.64 6.43
N THR A 91 2.21 13.72 6.42
CA THR A 91 1.62 14.32 7.63
C THR A 91 0.15 13.96 7.82
N GLY A 92 -0.47 13.33 6.81
CA GLY A 92 -1.87 12.97 6.81
C GLY A 92 -2.16 11.81 7.75
N GLU A 93 -3.26 11.95 8.50
CA GLU A 93 -3.84 10.89 9.33
C GLU A 93 -5.32 10.74 8.97
N ILE A 94 -5.78 9.51 8.75
CA ILE A 94 -7.21 9.21 8.54
C ILE A 94 -7.68 8.29 9.65
N GLU A 95 -8.82 8.60 10.26
CA GLU A 95 -9.46 7.71 11.22
C GLU A 95 -9.96 6.44 10.51
N LEU A 96 -9.61 5.26 11.03
CA LEU A 96 -10.00 3.97 10.44
C LEU A 96 -11.52 3.84 10.27
N SER A 97 -12.30 4.41 11.21
CA SER A 97 -13.76 4.37 11.15
C SER A 97 -14.34 5.19 9.99
N GLU A 98 -13.68 6.30 9.63
CA GLU A 98 -14.03 7.14 8.49
C GLU A 98 -13.65 6.46 7.19
N LEU A 99 -12.45 5.87 7.13
CA LEU A 99 -12.01 5.11 5.96
C LEU A 99 -12.91 3.91 5.68
N TRP A 100 -13.36 3.22 6.73
CA TRP A 100 -14.33 2.13 6.60
C TRP A 100 -15.65 2.60 5.97
N LYS A 101 -16.22 3.72 6.43
CA LYS A 101 -17.45 4.27 5.83
C LYS A 101 -17.22 4.64 4.36
N ALA A 102 -16.10 5.28 4.04
CA ALA A 102 -15.76 5.63 2.67
C ALA A 102 -15.64 4.40 1.75
N TYR A 103 -15.07 3.30 2.26
CA TYR A 103 -15.01 2.03 1.54
C TYR A 103 -16.40 1.44 1.32
N GLN A 104 -17.30 1.47 2.32
CA GLN A 104 -18.68 1.01 2.16
C GLN A 104 -19.42 1.79 1.07
N ASP A 105 -19.32 3.12 1.11
CA ASP A 105 -19.95 4.00 0.12
C ASP A 105 -19.37 3.77 -1.28
N TRP A 106 -18.05 3.58 -1.38
CA TRP A 106 -17.39 3.23 -2.63
C TRP A 106 -17.87 1.89 -3.16
N ALA A 107 -17.87 0.83 -2.35
CA ALA A 107 -18.32 -0.51 -2.75
C ALA A 107 -19.77 -0.48 -3.24
N GLN A 108 -20.65 0.25 -2.54
CA GLN A 108 -22.04 0.44 -2.95
C GLN A 108 -22.15 1.13 -4.32
N LYS A 109 -21.36 2.18 -4.57
CA LYS A 109 -21.31 2.87 -5.88
C LYS A 109 -20.81 1.95 -7.00
N GLN A 110 -19.90 1.03 -6.69
CA GLN A 110 -19.40 0.02 -7.63
C GLN A 110 -20.37 -1.16 -7.81
N GLY A 111 -21.50 -1.19 -7.09
CA GLY A 111 -22.45 -2.30 -7.13
C GLY A 111 -21.92 -3.61 -6.54
N LYS A 112 -20.89 -3.54 -5.70
CA LYS A 112 -20.26 -4.70 -5.05
C LYS A 112 -20.69 -4.75 -3.57
N PRO A 113 -20.95 -5.95 -2.99
CA PRO A 113 -21.11 -6.07 -1.55
C PRO A 113 -19.75 -5.76 -0.87
N PRO A 114 -19.70 -4.88 0.15
CA PRO A 114 -18.46 -4.63 0.87
C PRO A 114 -18.01 -5.89 1.63
N MET A 115 -16.70 -6.06 1.80
CA MET A 115 -16.16 -7.08 2.71
C MET A 115 -16.59 -6.83 4.17
N SER A 116 -16.27 -7.74 5.09
CA SER A 116 -16.53 -7.47 6.52
C SER A 116 -15.61 -6.37 7.05
N LYS A 117 -16.05 -5.69 8.12
CA LYS A 117 -15.24 -4.66 8.77
C LYS A 117 -13.93 -5.23 9.31
N GLU A 118 -13.96 -6.45 9.85
CA GLU A 118 -12.80 -7.14 10.39
C GLU A 118 -11.78 -7.47 9.31
N ASP A 119 -12.24 -7.95 8.14
CA ASP A 119 -11.37 -8.21 7.00
C ASP A 119 -10.76 -6.91 6.49
N PHE A 120 -11.57 -5.86 6.30
CA PHE A 120 -11.09 -4.55 5.87
C PHE A 120 -10.02 -3.99 6.80
N GLN A 121 -10.29 -4.02 8.11
CA GLN A 121 -9.35 -3.54 9.11
C GLN A 121 -8.04 -4.32 9.05
N ARG A 122 -8.09 -5.66 8.99
CA ARG A 122 -6.87 -6.49 8.88
C ARG A 122 -6.06 -6.17 7.62
N GLU A 123 -6.73 -5.96 6.48
CA GLU A 123 -6.06 -5.60 5.22
C GLU A 123 -5.36 -4.24 5.35
N ILE A 124 -6.09 -3.21 5.80
CA ILE A 124 -5.59 -1.83 5.88
C ILE A 124 -4.49 -1.67 6.93
N GLU A 125 -4.65 -2.24 8.13
CA GLU A 125 -3.62 -2.22 9.17
C GLU A 125 -2.36 -2.99 8.76
N GLY A 126 -2.51 -4.00 7.88
CA GLY A 126 -1.38 -4.69 7.28
C GLY A 126 -0.62 -3.83 6.26
N LEU A 127 -1.25 -2.80 5.70
CA LEU A 127 -0.70 -1.95 4.65
C LEU A 127 -0.06 -0.68 5.19
N PHE A 128 -0.62 -0.06 6.23
CA PHE A 128 -0.20 1.27 6.69
C PHE A 128 0.29 1.25 8.13
N GLU A 129 1.00 2.32 8.52
CA GLU A 129 1.32 2.54 9.91
C GLU A 129 0.06 2.94 10.68
N VAL A 130 -0.18 2.24 11.79
CA VAL A 130 -1.36 2.41 12.63
C VAL A 130 -0.96 3.12 13.92
N VAL A 131 -1.70 4.17 14.27
CA VAL A 131 -1.47 4.94 15.50
C VAL A 131 -2.75 5.01 16.30
N GLN A 132 -2.63 4.85 17.63
CA GLN A 132 -3.75 5.06 18.54
C GLN A 132 -3.64 6.42 19.21
N SER A 133 -4.73 7.19 19.14
CA SER A 133 -4.84 8.50 19.78
C SER A 133 -6.28 8.69 20.27
N GLU A 134 -6.44 9.16 21.51
CA GLU A 134 -7.76 9.45 22.11
C GLU A 134 -8.79 8.29 22.02
N GLY A 135 -8.33 7.05 22.11
CA GLY A 135 -9.20 5.86 22.01
C GLY A 135 -9.68 5.53 20.59
N LYS A 136 -9.10 6.17 19.58
CA LYS A 136 -9.36 5.93 18.15
C LYS A 136 -8.12 5.40 17.45
N THR A 137 -8.34 4.74 16.31
CA THR A 137 -7.30 4.18 15.44
C THR A 137 -7.17 5.04 14.20
N TYR A 138 -5.95 5.48 13.91
CA TYR A 138 -5.61 6.28 12.75
C TYR A 138 -4.57 5.59 11.87
N LEU A 139 -4.62 5.89 10.59
CA LEU A 139 -3.67 5.43 9.58
C LEU A 139 -2.84 6.62 9.13
N ARG A 140 -1.52 6.49 9.22
CA ARG A 140 -0.58 7.55 8.81
C ARG A 140 -0.19 7.44 7.35
N GLY A 141 0.18 8.58 6.78
CA GLY A 141 0.72 8.67 5.44
C GLY A 141 -0.36 8.88 4.37
N LEU A 142 -1.59 9.20 4.77
CA LEU A 142 -2.76 9.24 3.88
C LEU A 142 -3.67 10.42 4.21
N ARG A 143 -4.37 10.92 3.18
CA ARG A 143 -5.52 11.82 3.32
C ARG A 143 -6.54 11.60 2.20
N PHE A 144 -7.79 12.04 2.40
CA PHE A 144 -8.80 11.99 1.34
C PHE A 144 -8.49 12.98 0.20
N LYS A 145 -8.81 12.57 -1.03
CA LYS A 145 -8.71 13.45 -2.19
C LYS A 145 -9.67 14.63 -2.08
N GLY A 146 -9.13 15.83 -2.27
CA GLY A 146 -9.91 17.07 -2.31
C GLY A 146 -10.02 17.79 -0.97
N GLU A 147 -9.51 17.22 0.11
CA GLU A 147 -9.26 17.95 1.35
C GLU A 147 -8.01 18.83 1.16
N LYS A 148 -8.07 20.08 1.63
CA LYS A 148 -7.00 21.08 1.51
C LYS A 148 -6.41 21.38 2.87
#